data_AF-A0A453PI45-F1
#
_entry.id   AF-A0A453PI45-F1
#
_cell.length_a   1.000
_cell.length_b   1.000
_cell.length_c   1.000
_cell.angle_alpha   90.00
_cell.angle_beta   90.00
_cell.angle_gamma   90.00
#
_symmetry.space_group_name_H-M   'P 1'
#
loop_
_entity.id
_entity.type
_entity.pdbx_description
1 polymer ?
#
loop_
_entity_poly.entity_id
_entity_poly.type
_entity_poly.pdbx_seq_one_letter_code
_entity_poly.pdbx_strand_id
1 'polypeptide(L)' 'MRIANREDGDDIGRAASKAEWDLLHSLAKDKDGFLQKDNARTVFDDSLFVQLAKKGE' A
#
# COMPACT_ATOMS: atom_id res chain seq x y z
N MET A 1 -10.20 12.68 23.90
CA MET A 1 -10.94 12.86 22.62
C MET A 1 -10.13 12.15 21.55
N ARG A 2 -10.67 11.14 20.87
CA ARG A 2 -10.05 10.65 19.62
C ARG A 2 -10.60 11.54 18.52
N ILE A 3 -9.80 12.51 18.07
CA ILE A 3 -10.06 13.17 16.80
C ILE A 3 -10.02 12.05 15.76
N ALA A 4 -11.04 11.91 14.90
CA ALA A 4 -10.93 10.96 13.81
C ALA A 4 -9.74 11.43 12.94
N ASN A 5 -8.79 10.55 12.62
CA ASN A 5 -7.66 10.90 11.73
C ASN A 5 -8.10 11.29 10.32
N ARG A 6 -9.40 11.17 10.04
CA ARG A 6 -10.04 11.46 8.77
C ARG A 6 -10.61 12.88 8.81
N GLU A 7 -10.28 13.66 7.79
CA GLU A 7 -10.87 14.97 7.56
C GLU A 7 -12.26 14.80 6.90
N ASP A 8 -13.29 15.38 7.50
CA ASP A 8 -14.64 15.32 6.96
C ASP A 8 -14.73 16.14 5.66
N GLY A 9 -15.27 15.54 4.60
CA GLY A 9 -15.39 16.18 3.29
C GLY A 9 -14.18 16.03 2.36
N ASP A 10 -13.08 15.41 2.81
CA ASP A 10 -11.93 15.12 1.94
C ASP A 10 -12.18 13.86 1.08
N ASP A 11 -12.97 14.03 0.02
CA ASP A 11 -13.27 12.96 -0.94
C ASP A 11 -12.08 12.60 -1.82
N ILE A 12 -11.21 13.58 -2.11
CA ILE A 12 -10.02 13.38 -2.95
C ILE A 12 -8.97 12.58 -2.19
N GLY A 13 -8.63 12.98 -0.96
CA GLY A 13 -7.68 12.21 -0.14
C GLY A 13 -8.19 10.81 0.16
N ARG A 14 -9.50 10.64 0.38
CA ARG A 14 -10.14 9.33 0.48
C ARG A 14 -9.91 8.46 -0.76
N ALA A 15 -10.14 9.02 -1.94
CA ALA A 15 -9.94 8.31 -3.20
C ALA A 15 -8.46 7.99 -3.45
N ALA A 16 -7.57 8.94 -3.16
CA ALA A 16 -6.12 8.78 -3.28
C ALA A 16 -5.60 7.68 -2.35
N SER A 17 -5.92 7.72 -1.06
CA SER A 17 -5.50 6.68 -0.11
C SER A 17 -6.02 5.29 -0.48
N LYS A 18 -7.23 5.19 -1.03
CA LYS A 18 -7.74 3.93 -1.56
C LYS A 18 -6.91 3.45 -2.76
N ALA A 19 -6.61 4.34 -3.70
CA ALA A 19 -5.80 4.01 -4.87
C ALA A 19 -4.37 3.59 -4.49
N GLU A 20 -3.74 4.27 -3.53
CA GLU A 20 -2.42 3.91 -2.99
C GLU A 20 -2.44 2.50 -2.38
N TRP A 21 -3.46 2.20 -1.59
CA TRP A 21 -3.62 0.87 -0.99
C TRP A 21 -3.86 -0.22 -2.02
N ASP A 22 -4.75 0.03 -2.99
CA ASP A 22 -5.06 -0.92 -4.06
C ASP A 22 -3.81 -1.22 -4.92
N LEU A 23 -3.00 -0.20 -5.21
CA LEU A 23 -1.73 -0.35 -5.93
C LEU A 23 -0.73 -1.20 -5.13
N LEU A 24 -0.51 -0.87 -3.85
CA LEU A 24 0.36 -1.65 -2.97
C LEU A 24 -0.07 -3.11 -2.91
N HIS A 25 -1.35 -3.35 -2.69
CA HIS A 25 -1.90 -4.70 -2.63
C HIS A 25 -1.68 -5.46 -3.94
N SER A 26 -1.92 -4.82 -5.09
CA SER A 26 -1.71 -5.46 -6.39
C SER A 26 -0.24 -5.84 -6.63
N LEU A 27 0.71 -5.02 -6.19
CA LEU A 27 2.13 -5.23 -6.40
C LEU A 27 2.75 -6.24 -5.43
N ALA A 28 2.31 -6.23 -4.17
CA ALA A 28 3.01 -6.89 -3.07
C ALA A 28 2.27 -8.12 -2.48
N LYS A 29 1.06 -8.43 -2.94
CA LYS A 29 0.34 -9.65 -2.54
C LYS A 29 1.08 -10.91 -2.97
N ASP A 30 0.91 -11.97 -2.19
CA ASP A 30 1.41 -13.31 -2.51
C ASP A 30 0.52 -14.01 -3.55
N LYS A 31 0.94 -15.23 -3.93
CA LYS A 31 0.24 -16.07 -4.92
C LYS A 31 -1.18 -16.46 -4.49
N ASP A 32 -1.44 -16.46 -3.19
CA ASP A 32 -2.73 -16.84 -2.61
C ASP A 32 -3.62 -15.59 -2.41
N GLY A 33 -3.11 -14.40 -2.75
CA GLY A 33 -3.83 -13.13 -2.75
C GLY A 33 -3.71 -12.35 -1.44
N PHE A 34 -2.86 -12.77 -0.50
CA PHE A 34 -2.69 -12.09 0.78
C PHE A 34 -1.51 -11.10 0.75
N LEU A 35 -1.73 -9.91 1.30
CA LEU A 35 -0.65 -8.95 1.54
C LEU A 35 -0.04 -9.21 2.93
N GLN A 36 1.11 -9.87 2.95
CA GLN A 36 1.83 -10.14 4.19
C GLN A 36 2.32 -8.83 4.83
N LYS A 37 2.27 -8.76 6.17
CA LYS A 37 2.62 -7.55 6.91
C LYS A 37 4.04 -7.05 6.62
N ASP A 38 4.98 -7.98 6.45
CA ASP A 38 6.36 -7.63 6.15
C ASP A 38 6.50 -7.04 4.74
N ASN A 39 5.78 -7.58 3.74
CA ASN A 39 5.72 -6.99 2.40
C ASN A 39 5.07 -5.60 2.38
N ALA A 40 4.10 -5.34 3.27
CA ALA A 40 3.52 -4.00 3.37
C ALA A 40 4.52 -2.99 3.96
N ARG A 41 5.42 -3.42 4.84
CA ARG A 41 6.43 -2.56 5.47
C ARG A 41 7.55 -2.16 4.52
N THR A 42 7.84 -2.97 3.52
CA THR A 42 8.94 -2.71 2.56
C THR A 42 8.69 -1.50 1.66
N VAL A 43 7.47 -0.94 1.66
CA VAL A 43 7.17 0.36 1.04
C VAL A 43 7.95 1.49 1.71
N PHE A 44 8.19 1.38 3.03
CA PHE A 44 8.80 2.45 3.82
C PHE A 44 10.33 2.40 3.85
N ASP A 45 10.93 1.30 3.39
CA ASP A 45 12.38 1.09 3.35
C ASP A 45 12.94 0.92 1.93
N ASP A 46 12.13 1.26 0.92
CA ASP A 46 12.40 1.16 -0.52
C ASP A 46 12.65 -0.26 -1.07
N SER A 47 12.74 -1.28 -0.21
CA SER A 47 13.07 -2.64 -0.64
C SER A 47 11.96 -3.30 -1.47
N LEU A 48 10.73 -2.81 -1.40
CA LEU A 48 9.63 -3.26 -2.26
C LEU A 48 9.97 -3.06 -3.75
N PHE A 49 10.44 -1.87 -4.11
CA PHE A 49 10.71 -1.52 -5.51
C PHE A 49 11.90 -2.31 -6.05
N VAL A 50 12.92 -2.54 -5.21
CA VAL A 50 14.06 -3.40 -5.54
C VAL A 50 13.61 -4.84 -5.81
N GLN A 51 12.70 -5.38 -5.00
CA GLN A 51 12.16 -6.73 -5.20
C GLN A 51 11.30 -6.83 -6.47
N LEU A 52 10.50 -5.80 -6.77
CA LEU A 52 9.69 -5.74 -7.99
C LEU A 52 10.55 -5.68 -9.25
N ALA A 53 11.60 -4.86 -9.25
CA ALA A 53 12.54 -4.78 -10.36
C ALA A 53 13.18 -6.15 -10.66
N LYS A 54 13.62 -6.87 -9.62
CA LYS A 54 14.18 -8.24 -9.74
C LYS A 54 13.19 -9.28 -10.25
N LYS A 55 11.88 -9.09 -10.00
CA LYS A 55 10.82 -10.00 -10.50
C LYS A 55 10.50 -9.79 -11.97
N GLY A 56 10.85 -8.62 -12.53
CA GLY A 56 10.58 -8.26 -13.92
C GLY A 56 11.71 -8.58 -14.90
N GLU A 57 12.87 -9.02 -14.39
CA GLU A 57 13.96 -9.63 -15.18
C GLU A 57 13.70 -11.12 -15.43
#